data_AF-A0A3D0LW63-F1
#
_entry.id   AF-A0A3D0LW63-F1
#
_cell.length_a   1.000
_cell.length_b   1.000
_cell.length_c   1.000
_cell.angle_alpha   90.00
_cell.angle_beta   90.00
_cell.angle_gamma   90.00
#
_symmetry.space_group_name_H-M   'P 1'
#
loop_
_entity.id
_entity.type
_entity.pdbx_description
1 polymer ?
#
loop_
_entity_poly.entity_id
_entity_poly.type
_entity_poly.pdbx_seq_one_letter_code
_entity_poly.pdbx_strand_id
1 'polypeptide(L)' 'MSVVSADKAKIVSDYQKAQGDTGSPEVQVALLTARINDLTGHFKIHLKDHHS' A
#
# COMPACT_ATOMS: atom_id res chain seq x y z
N MET A 1 8.49 5.94 6.37
CA MET A 1 8.22 5.39 5.03
C MET A 1 7.04 6.12 4.38
N SER A 2 7.30 6.88 3.30
CA SER A 2 6.26 7.54 2.52
C SER A 2 5.97 6.67 1.31
N VAL A 3 4.86 5.92 1.36
CA VAL A 3 4.28 5.32 0.16
C VAL A 3 3.95 6.46 -0.79
N VAL A 4 4.84 6.65 -1.75
CA VAL A 4 4.82 7.63 -2.83
C VAL A 4 3.40 7.71 -3.37
N SER A 5 2.80 8.89 -3.23
CA SER A 5 1.39 9.17 -3.52
C SER A 5 0.93 8.74 -4.92
N ALA A 6 1.88 8.53 -5.86
CA ALA A 6 1.61 8.07 -7.21
C ALA A 6 1.07 6.63 -7.28
N ASP A 7 1.57 5.71 -6.46
CA ASP A 7 1.15 4.30 -6.51
C ASP A 7 -0.21 4.07 -5.84
N LYS A 8 -0.50 4.85 -4.79
CA LYS A 8 -1.79 4.79 -4.09
C LYS A 8 -2.96 5.12 -5.01
N ALA A 9 -2.84 6.19 -5.80
CA ALA A 9 -3.92 6.61 -6.69
C ALA A 9 -4.23 5.54 -7.76
N LYS A 10 -3.18 4.86 -8.26
CA LYS A 10 -3.32 3.72 -9.17
C LYS A 10 -4.04 2.55 -8.52
N ILE A 11 -3.59 2.12 -7.34
CA ILE A 11 -4.20 1.00 -6.61
C ILE A 11 -5.67 1.29 -6.30
N VAL A 12 -6.01 2.51 -5.88
CA VAL A 12 -7.41 2.88 -5.67
C VAL A 12 -8.19 2.79 -6.98
N SER A 13 -7.66 3.33 -8.08
CA SER A 13 -8.33 3.26 -9.39
C SER A 13 -8.55 1.83 -9.89
N ASP A 14 -7.63 0.92 -9.62
CA ASP A 14 -7.67 -0.47 -10.10
C ASP A 14 -8.63 -1.35 -9.29
N TYR A 15 -8.85 -1.03 -8.01
CA TYR A 15 -9.65 -1.86 -7.09
C TYR A 15 -10.95 -1.19 -6.62
N GLN A 16 -11.20 0.08 -6.95
CA GLN A 16 -12.45 0.77 -6.60
C GLN A 16 -13.65 0.09 -7.27
N LYS A 17 -14.75 -0.09 -6.51
CA LYS A 17 -15.99 -0.66 -7.05
C LYS A 17 -16.87 0.37 -7.74
N ALA A 18 -16.71 1.63 -7.35
CA ALA A 18 -17.38 2.78 -7.94
C ALA A 18 -16.40 3.95 -7.98
N GLN A 19 -16.64 4.93 -8.85
CA GLN A 19 -15.79 6.11 -8.94
C GLN A 19 -15.73 6.84 -7.59
N GLY A 20 -14.52 6.99 -7.05
CA GLY A 20 -14.30 7.65 -5.75
C GLY A 20 -14.45 6.72 -4.54
N ASP A 21 -14.62 5.41 -4.74
CA ASP A 21 -14.56 4.44 -3.67
C ASP A 21 -13.11 4.25 -3.21
N THR A 22 -12.76 4.94 -2.13
CA THR A 22 -11.44 4.85 -1.50
C THR A 22 -11.45 4.00 -0.22
N GLY A 23 -12.61 3.51 0.20
CA GLY A 23 -12.83 2.97 1.55
C GLY A 23 -13.30 1.52 1.57
N SER A 24 -13.67 0.95 0.43
CA SER A 24 -14.13 -0.42 0.38
C SER A 24 -13.08 -1.44 0.86
N PRO A 25 -13.53 -2.60 1.36
CA PRO A 25 -12.62 -3.65 1.81
C PRO A 25 -11.60 -4.04 0.75
N GLU A 26 -12.00 -4.10 -0.52
CA GLU A 26 -11.14 -4.49 -1.63
C GLU A 26 -10.02 -3.47 -1.85
N VAL A 27 -10.34 -2.17 -1.85
CA VAL A 27 -9.35 -1.09 -1.98
C VAL A 27 -8.41 -1.05 -0.78
N GLN A 28 -8.95 -1.17 0.43
CA GLN A 28 -8.15 -1.14 1.67
C GLN A 28 -7.19 -2.35 1.75
N VAL A 29 -7.66 -3.55 1.38
CA VAL A 29 -6.81 -4.74 1.29
C VAL A 29 -5.71 -4.53 0.26
N ALA A 30 -6.02 -4.03 -0.94
CA ALA A 30 -5.01 -3.78 -1.97
C ALA A 30 -3.93 -2.79 -1.50
N LEU A 31 -4.33 -1.71 -0.82
CA LEU A 31 -3.41 -0.72 -0.25
C LEU A 31 -2.51 -1.31 0.85
N LEU A 32 -3.07 -2.12 1.75
CA LEU A 32 -2.31 -2.78 2.81
C LEU A 32 -1.35 -3.83 2.24
N THR A 33 -1.78 -4.62 1.26
CA THR A 33 -0.94 -5.60 0.58
C THR A 33 0.25 -4.93 -0.12
N ALA A 34 0.02 -3.83 -0.85
CA ALA A 34 1.11 -3.09 -1.49
C ALA A 34 2.11 -2.56 -0.45
N ARG A 35 1.63 -2.03 0.67
CA ARG A 35 2.48 -1.56 1.77
C ARG A 35 3.28 -2.69 2.43
N ILE A 36 2.68 -3.87 2.61
CA ILE A 36 3.38 -5.05 3.15
C ILE A 36 4.50 -5.48 2.21
N ASN A 37 4.25 -5.53 0.90
CA ASN A 37 5.27 -5.93 -0.08
C ASN A 37 6.46 -4.96 -0.09
N ASP A 38 6.19 -3.65 -0.03
CA ASP A 38 7.22 -2.61 0.08
C ASP A 38 8.04 -2.75 1.36
N LEU A 39 7.38 -2.85 2.52
CA LEU A 39 8.05 -3.04 3.82
C LEU A 39 8.83 -4.35 3.90
N THR A 40 8.37 -5.41 3.24
CA THR A 40 9.09 -6.68 3.18
C THR A 40 10.45 -6.51 2.48
N GLY A 41 10.52 -5.70 1.43
CA GLY A 41 11.79 -5.33 0.79
C GLY A 41 12.66 -4.47 1.70
N HIS A 42 12.07 -3.46 2.34
CA HIS A 42 12.75 -2.58 3.30
C HIS A 42 13.45 -3.36 4.41
N PHE A 43 12.74 -4.26 5.09
CA PHE A 43 13.31 -5.03 6.20
C PHE A 43 14.40 -6.03 5.78
N LYS A 44 14.41 -6.49 4.51
CA LYS A 44 15.51 -7.33 3.99
C LYS A 44 16.81 -6.55 3.87
N ILE A 45 16.74 -5.26 3.55
CA ILE A 45 17.89 -4.35 3.46
C ILE A 45 18.25 -3.81 4.85
N HIS A 46 17.24 -3.49 5.65
CA HIS A 46 17.36 -2.85 6.96
C HIS A 46 17.05 -3.83 8.10
N LEU A 47 17.88 -4.85 8.27
CA LEU A 47 17.64 -5.95 9.24
C LEU A 47 17.50 -5.53 10.72
N LYS A 48 18.01 -4.34 11.09
CA LYS A 48 17.96 -3.82 12.47
C LYS A 48 16.83 -2.81 12.70
N ASP A 49 16.02 -2.53 11.69
CA ASP A 49 14.90 -1.62 11.80
C ASP A 49 13.66 -2.36 12.35
N HIS A 50 13.35 -2.12 13.62
CA HIS A 50 12.25 -2.75 14.35
C HIS A 50 11.04 -1.82 14.60
N HIS A 51 11.10 -0.55 14.17
CA HIS A 51 10.11 0.49 14.53
C HIS A 51 9.50 1.21 13.31
N SER A 52 9.59 0.64 12.12
CA SER A 52 9.10 1.24 10.86
C SER A 52 7.58 1.48 10.80
#